data_AF-A0A6L6BXL7-F1
#
_entry.id   AF-A0A6L6BXL7-F1
#
_cell.length_a   1.000
_cell.length_b   1.000
_cell.length_c   1.000
_cell.angle_alpha   90.00
_cell.angle_beta   90.00
_cell.angle_gamma   90.00
#
_symmetry.space_group_name_H-M   'P 1'
#
loop_
_entity.id
_entity.type
_entity.pdbx_description
1 polymer ?
#
loop_
_entity_poly.entity_id
_entity_poly.type
_entity_poly.pdbx_seq_one_letter_code
_entity_poly.pdbx_strand_id
1 'polypeptide(L)' 'MPQQKNGQISGDLYECEQRLSESLQKLSCVVVAFSGGVDSALLAYSALACLGPDKVLAVTADSDSLAQG' A
#
# COMPACT_ATOMS: atom_id res chain seq x y z
N MET A 1 35.83 -5.71 -1.19
CA MET A 1 34.82 -6.15 -0.20
C MET A 1 33.62 -5.23 -0.27
N PRO A 2 32.41 -5.68 -0.66
CA PRO A 2 31.18 -4.90 -0.50
C PRO A 2 30.21 -5.65 0.43
N GLN A 3 30.10 -5.21 1.68
CA GLN A 3 29.13 -5.76 2.66
C GLN A 3 28.34 -4.66 3.37
N GLN A 4 28.23 -3.44 2.80
CA GLN A 4 27.57 -2.31 3.48
C GLN A 4 26.20 -1.90 2.89
N LYS A 5 25.69 -2.59 1.86
CA LYS A 5 24.46 -2.18 1.16
C LYS A 5 23.18 -2.71 1.82
N ASN A 6 23.22 -3.90 2.43
CA ASN A 6 22.02 -4.54 2.99
C ASN A 6 21.45 -3.79 4.20
N GLY A 7 22.29 -3.21 5.05
CA GLY A 7 21.83 -2.44 6.21
C GLY A 7 21.15 -1.12 5.83
N GLN A 8 21.64 -0.47 4.78
CA GLN A 8 21.07 0.78 4.29
C GLN A 8 19.70 0.56 3.63
N ILE A 9 19.55 -0.49 2.80
CA ILE A 9 18.28 -0.79 2.13
C ILE A 9 17.16 -1.03 3.15
N SER A 10 17.42 -1.77 4.23
CA SER A 10 16.43 -2.00 5.28
C SER A 10 16.02 -0.70 5.98
N GLY A 11 16.96 0.23 6.19
CA GLY A 11 16.66 1.55 6.76
C GLY A 11 15.77 2.40 5.85
N ASP A 12 16.12 2.49 4.56
CA ASP A 12 15.38 3.26 3.57
C ASP A 12 13.94 2.71 3.39
N LEU A 13 13.78 1.38 3.45
CA LEU A 13 12.47 0.72 3.38
C LEU A 13 11.60 1.04 4.60
N TYR A 14 12.19 1.03 5.79
CA TYR A 14 11.48 1.37 7.02
C TYR A 14 11.01 2.82 7.03
N GLU A 15 11.84 3.74 6.53
CA GLU A 15 11.45 5.15 6.39
C GLU A 15 10.32 5.33 5.36
N CYS A 16 10.36 4.61 4.24
CA CYS A 16 9.26 4.58 3.27
C CYS A 16 7.96 4.05 3.88
N GLU A 17 8.02 2.96 4.66
CA GLU A 17 6.87 2.39 5.35
C GLU A 17 6.27 3.38 6.36
N GLN A 18 7.10 4.05 7.16
CA GLN A 18 6.63 5.05 8.12
C GLN A 18 5.92 6.21 7.41
N ARG A 19 6.51 6.74 6.33
CA ARG A 19 5.91 7.83 5.55
C ARG A 19 4.56 7.43 4.94
N LEU A 20 4.42 6.17 4.51
CA LEU A 20 3.14 5.64 4.05
C LEU A 20 2.11 5.60 5.18
N SER A 21 2.47 5.05 6.34
CA SER A 21 1.59 4.99 7.52
C SER A 21 1.13 6.37 7.97
N GLU A 22 2.05 7.34 8.07
CA GLU A 22 1.71 8.73 8.42
C GLU A 22 0.74 9.36 7.41
N SER A 23 0.93 9.08 6.11
CA SER A 23 0.06 9.58 5.06
C SER A 23 -1.35 8.98 5.17
N LEU A 24 -1.45 7.68 5.46
CA LEU A 24 -2.72 6.99 5.65
C LEU A 24 -3.47 7.53 6.88
N GLN A 25 -2.78 7.70 8.02
CA GLN A 25 -3.39 8.26 9.25
C GLN A 25 -3.97 9.65 9.02
N LYS A 26 -3.31 10.50 8.24
CA LYS A 26 -3.81 11.85 7.89
C LYS A 26 -5.12 11.80 7.09
N LEU A 27 -5.35 10.76 6.28
CA LEU A 27 -6.56 10.61 5.47
C LEU A 27 -7.78 10.14 6.27
N SER A 28 -7.57 9.52 7.45
CA SER A 28 -8.59 9.01 8.37
C SER A 28 -9.48 7.86 7.84
N CYS A 29 -9.91 7.88 6.58
CA CYS A 29 -10.60 6.78 5.89
C CYS A 29 -10.27 6.82 4.39
N VAL A 30 -10.24 5.65 3.73
CA VAL A 30 -9.79 5.55 2.34
C VAL A 30 -10.58 4.51 1.53
N VAL A 31 -10.70 4.79 0.23
CA VAL A 31 -11.10 3.80 -0.79
C VAL A 31 -9.85 3.50 -1.63
N VAL A 32 -9.48 2.22 -1.75
CA VAL A 32 -8.29 1.78 -2.50
C VAL A 32 -8.73 1.17 -3.82
N ALA A 33 -8.27 1.73 -4.93
CA ALA A 33 -8.39 1.09 -6.24
C ALA A 33 -7.53 -0.18 -6.28
N PHE A 34 -8.18 -1.34 -6.30
CA PHE A 34 -7.55 -2.65 -6.19
C PHE A 34 -7.58 -3.37 -7.53
N SER A 35 -6.43 -3.46 -8.20
CA SER A 35 -6.28 -4.12 -9.50
C SER A 35 -5.87 -5.59 -9.40
N GLY A 36 -5.56 -6.08 -8.19
CA GLY A 36 -5.00 -7.41 -7.95
C GLY A 36 -3.47 -7.50 -8.09
N GLY A 37 -2.81 -6.41 -8.52
CA GLY A 37 -1.35 -6.32 -8.55
C GLY A 37 -0.74 -6.06 -7.17
N VAL A 38 0.55 -6.42 -7.02
CA VAL A 38 1.29 -6.34 -5.73
C VAL A 38 1.27 -4.94 -5.10
N ASP A 39 1.33 -3.89 -5.92
CA ASP A 39 1.33 -2.51 -5.42
C ASP A 39 -0.02 -2.15 -4.78
N SER A 40 -1.12 -2.51 -5.45
CA SER A 40 -2.47 -2.27 -4.92
C SER A 40 -2.76 -3.13 -3.69
N ALA A 41 -2.19 -4.35 -3.62
CA ALA A 41 -2.29 -5.23 -2.47
C ALA A 41 -1.48 -4.71 -1.28
N LEU A 42 -0.26 -4.24 -1.50
CA LEU A 42 0.56 -3.60 -0.47
C LEU A 42 -0.17 -2.40 0.12
N LEU A 43 -0.69 -1.50 -0.73
CA LEU A 43 -1.42 -0.33 -0.26
C LEU A 43 -2.69 -0.68 0.51
N ALA A 44 -3.50 -1.63 0.02
CA ALA A 44 -4.69 -2.09 0.71
C ALA A 44 -4.37 -2.72 2.06
N TYR A 45 -3.31 -3.53 2.13
CA TYR A 45 -2.83 -4.14 3.38
C TYR A 45 -2.35 -3.08 4.37
N SER A 46 -1.51 -2.14 3.93
CA SER A 46 -1.00 -1.06 4.78
C SER A 46 -2.13 -0.16 5.28
N ALA A 47 -3.10 0.18 4.43
CA ALA A 47 -4.29 0.93 4.83
C ALA A 47 -5.09 0.19 5.90
N LEU A 48 -5.35 -1.10 5.70
CA LEU A 48 -6.09 -1.95 6.64
C LEU A 48 -5.37 -2.04 7.99
N ALA A 49 -4.05 -2.27 7.99
CA ALA A 49 -3.25 -2.35 9.20
C ALA A 49 -3.19 -1.02 9.97
N CYS A 50 -3.20 0.10 9.25
CA CYS A 50 -3.05 1.44 9.81
C CYS A 50 -4.37 2.02 10.34
N LEU A 51 -5.46 1.87 9.60
CA LEU A 51 -6.74 2.54 9.87
C LEU A 51 -7.82 1.61 10.45
N GLY A 52 -7.66 0.30 10.27
CA GLY A 52 -8.65 -0.71 10.63
C GLY A 52 -9.71 -0.97 9.55
N PRO A 53 -10.45 -2.08 9.66
CA PRO A 53 -11.39 -2.54 8.63
C PRO A 53 -12.58 -1.59 8.40
N ASP A 54 -13.00 -0.87 9.43
CA ASP A 54 -14.16 0.03 9.33
C ASP A 54 -13.89 1.30 8.50
N LYS A 55 -12.63 1.58 8.17
CA LYS A 55 -12.20 2.82 7.52
C LYS A 55 -11.55 2.61 6.16
N VAL A 56 -11.58 1.37 5.65
CA VAL A 56 -10.89 0.99 4.41
C VAL A 56 -11.84 0.17 3.53
N LEU A 57 -12.00 0.59 2.29
CA LEU A 57 -12.73 -0.15 1.27
C LEU A 57 -11.84 -0.39 0.05
N ALA A 58 -11.54 -1.64 -0.28
CA ALA A 58 -10.85 -2.00 -1.52
C ALA A 58 -11.88 -2.22 -2.64
N VAL A 59 -11.66 -1.61 -3.80
CA VAL A 59 -12.60 -1.62 -4.93
C VAL A 59 -11.87 -2.03 -6.21
N THR A 60 -12.32 -3.11 -6.84
CA THR A 60 -11.93 -3.44 -8.21
C THR A 60 -12.95 -2.83 -9.16
N ALA A 61 -12.48 -2.03 -10.12
CA ALA A 61 -13.33 -1.49 -11.16
C ALA A 61 -13.68 -2.61 -12.14
N ASP A 62 -14.95 -2.70 -12.53
CA ASP A 62 -15.43 -3.55 -13.62
C ASP A 62 -16.06 -2.63 -14.68
N SER A 63 -15.64 -2.77 -15.93
CA SER A 63 -16.17 -1.97 -17.04
C SER A 63 -15.94 -2.68 -18.37
N ASP A 64 -16.82 -2.48 -19.35
CA ASP A 64 -16.67 -3.04 -20.71
C ASP A 64 -15.36 -2.61 -21.41
N SER A 65 -14.71 -1.54 -20.93
CA SER A 65 -13.41 -1.07 -21.42
C SER A 65 -12.22 -1.77 -20.74
N LEU A 66 -12.44 -2.54 -19.68
CA LEU A 66 -11.42 -3.33 -19.01
C LEU A 66 -11.31 -4.68 -19.73
N ALA A 67 -10.12 -5.01 -20.24
CA ALA A 67 -9.90 -6.30 -20.85
C ALA A 67 -10.11 -7.42 -19.81
N GLN A 68 -11.03 -8.33 -20.10
CA GLN A 68 -11.15 -9.58 -19.33
C GLN A 68 -10.03 -10.52 -19.78
N GLY A 69 -9.17 -10.88 -18.84
CA GLY A 69 -8.12 -11.89 -19.01
C GLY A 69 -8.65 -13.31 -18.82
#